data_AF-A0A7J2H7B5-F1
#
_entry.id   AF-A0A7J2H7B5-F1
#
_cell.length_a   1.000
_cell.length_b   1.000
_cell.length_c   1.000
_cell.angle_alpha   90.00
_cell.angle_beta   90.00
_cell.angle_gamma   90.00
#
_symmetry.space_group_name_H-M   'P 1'
#
loop_
_entity.id
_entity.type
_entity.pdbx_description
1 polymer ?
#
loop_
_entity_poly.entity_id
_entity_poly.type
_entity_poly.pdbx_seq_one_letter_code
_entity_poly.pdbx_strand_id
1 'polypeptide(L)'
;MAEAFAEFLRREASKTKVRRVGSSLYIVEEERRPRHVIPTDFIDALLLRGEPGEHVVVEKSLVRELRYRIDDLESEVKRLRTRSRVLEALLAASLIALMLSLFR
;
A
#
# COMPACT_ATOMS: atom_id res chain seq x y z
N MET A 1 31.93 -3.37 26.84
CA MET A 1 30.90 -3.77 25.85
C MET A 1 29.78 -4.60 26.49
N ALA A 2 30.08 -5.69 27.19
CA ALA A 2 29.06 -6.54 27.82
C ALA A 2 28.26 -5.82 28.92
N GLU A 3 28.91 -5.00 29.76
CA GLU A 3 28.24 -4.24 30.83
C GLU A 3 27.29 -3.18 30.31
N ALA A 4 27.70 -2.43 29.28
CA ALA A 4 26.84 -1.43 28.63
C ALA A 4 25.59 -2.05 27.98
N PHE A 5 25.73 -3.26 27.42
CA PHE A 5 24.60 -4.00 26.87
C PHE A 5 23.66 -4.52 27.97
N ALA A 6 24.22 -5.01 29.08
CA ALA A 6 23.42 -5.44 30.23
C ALA A 6 22.64 -4.27 30.86
N GLU A 7 23.25 -3.08 30.92
CA GLU A 7 22.61 -1.87 31.41
C GLU A 7 21.49 -1.38 30.48
N PHE A 8 21.71 -1.46 29.17
CA PHE A 8 20.68 -1.20 28.16
C PHE A 8 19.49 -2.13 28.31
N LEU A 9 19.72 -3.44 28.47
CA LEU A 9 18.65 -4.42 28.66
C LEU A 9 17.86 -4.19 29.96
N ARG A 10 18.54 -3.84 31.06
CA ARG A 10 17.86 -3.50 32.32
C ARG A 10 16.98 -2.26 32.17
N ARG A 11 17.49 -1.25 31.46
CA ARG A 11 16.76 -0.01 31.22
C ARG A 11 15.53 -0.24 30.35
N GLU A 12 15.64 -1.02 29.28
CA GLU A 12 14.49 -1.36 28.42
C GLU A 12 13.50 -2.28 29.14
N ALA A 13 13.97 -3.28 29.88
CA ALA A 13 13.09 -4.17 30.65
C ALA A 13 12.29 -3.42 31.73
N SER A 14 12.85 -2.38 32.34
CA SER A 14 12.17 -1.55 33.35
C SER A 14 10.98 -0.74 32.79
N LYS A 15 10.93 -0.53 31.46
CA LYS A 15 9.86 0.20 30.78
C LYS A 15 8.69 -0.70 30.38
N THR A 16 8.91 -2.01 30.35
CA THR A 16 7.93 -2.98 29.91
C THR A 16 7.03 -3.37 31.08
N LYS A 17 5.72 -3.15 30.95
CA LYS A 17 4.75 -3.60 31.96
C LYS A 17 4.68 -5.12 31.92
N VAL A 18 4.81 -5.77 33.08
CA VAL A 18 4.75 -7.23 33.20
C VAL A 18 3.67 -7.59 34.21
N ARG A 19 2.85 -8.60 33.91
CA ARG A 19 1.84 -9.17 34.80
C ARG A 19 2.31 -10.53 35.29
N ARG A 20 2.27 -10.76 36.60
CA ARG A 20 2.56 -12.07 37.20
C ARG A 20 1.27 -12.85 37.38
N VAL A 21 1.23 -14.09 36.89
CA VAL A 21 0.13 -15.02 37.13
C VAL A 21 0.74 -16.32 37.66
N GLY A 22 0.53 -16.60 38.94
CA GLY A 22 1.17 -17.72 39.64
C GLY A 22 2.71 -17.59 39.69
N SER A 23 3.41 -18.64 39.26
CA SER A 23 4.88 -18.67 39.16
C SER A 23 5.44 -18.01 37.89
N SER A 24 4.59 -17.62 36.93
CA SER A 24 5.01 -17.15 35.61
C SER A 24 4.86 -15.63 35.44
N LEU A 25 5.76 -15.04 34.65
CA LEU A 25 5.78 -13.62 34.27
C LEU A 25 5.36 -13.46 32.81
N TYR A 26 4.39 -12.58 32.55
CA TYR A 26 3.84 -12.31 31.23
C TYR A 26 4.08 -10.85 30.86
N ILE A 27 4.71 -10.60 29.72
CA ILE A 27 4.88 -9.24 29.19
C ILE A 27 3.50 -8.73 28.76
N VAL A 28 3.08 -7.60 29.30
CA VAL A 28 1.87 -6.90 28.88
C VAL A 28 2.27 -6.00 27.72
N GLU A 29 2.13 -6.51 26.51
CA GLU A 29 2.24 -5.67 25.31
C GLU A 29 1.05 -4.72 25.31
N GLU A 30 1.30 -3.43 25.52
CA GLU A 30 0.28 -2.41 25.21
C GLU A 30 -0.05 -2.53 23.73
N GLU A 31 -1.35 -2.62 23.44
CA GLU A 31 -1.93 -2.76 22.11
C GLU A 31 -1.31 -1.72 21.17
N ARG A 32 -0.27 -2.11 20.43
CA ARG A 32 0.31 -1.28 19.37
C ARG A 32 -0.71 -1.25 18.24
N ARG A 33 -1.71 -0.40 18.37
CA ARG A 33 -2.67 -0.14 17.29
C ARG A 33 -1.87 0.22 16.04
N PRO A 34 -1.94 -0.58 14.97
CA PRO A 34 -1.36 -0.18 13.70
C PRO A 34 -2.05 1.11 13.29
N ARG A 35 -1.28 2.16 13.01
CA ARG A 35 -1.84 3.49 12.76
C ARG A 35 -2.77 3.54 11.54
N HIS A 36 -2.72 2.55 10.65
CA HIS A 36 -3.66 2.37 9.55
C HIS A 36 -3.83 0.87 9.29
N VAL A 37 -4.88 0.25 9.84
CA VAL A 37 -5.39 -1.02 9.34
C VAL A 37 -6.48 -0.65 8.36
N ILE A 38 -6.16 -0.58 7.07
CA ILE A 38 -7.21 -0.61 6.05
C ILE A 38 -7.63 -2.08 5.99
N PRO A 39 -8.86 -2.46 6.40
CA PRO A 39 -9.32 -3.83 6.27
C PRO A 39 -9.33 -4.15 4.78
N THR A 40 -8.67 -5.23 4.37
CA THR A 40 -8.60 -5.70 2.98
C THR A 40 -9.99 -5.76 2.34
N ASP A 41 -11.00 -6.11 3.14
CA ASP A 41 -12.42 -6.17 2.76
C ASP A 41 -12.99 -4.82 2.28
N PHE A 42 -12.46 -3.70 2.78
CA PHE A 42 -12.85 -2.36 2.32
C PHE A 42 -12.38 -2.09 0.90
N ILE A 43 -11.14 -2.46 0.59
CA ILE A 43 -10.56 -2.28 -0.75
C ILE A 43 -11.27 -3.20 -1.74
N ASP A 44 -11.58 -4.43 -1.33
CA ASP A 44 -12.33 -5.39 -2.15
C ASP A 44 -13.76 -4.90 -2.42
N ALA A 45 -14.47 -4.36 -1.42
CA ALA A 45 -15.78 -3.76 -1.63
C ALA A 45 -15.73 -2.52 -2.56
N LEU A 46 -14.70 -1.67 -2.41
CA LEU A 46 -14.56 -0.43 -3.19
C LEU A 46 -14.14 -0.68 -4.65
N LEU A 47 -13.24 -1.64 -4.89
CA LEU A 47 -12.62 -1.90 -6.20
C LEU A 47 -13.29 -3.05 -6.96
N LEU A 48 -13.79 -4.09 -6.28
CA LEU A 48 -14.27 -5.31 -6.92
C LEU A 48 -15.80 -5.39 -7.01
N ARG A 49 -16.54 -4.40 -6.48
CA ARG A 49 -18.01 -4.41 -6.38
C ARG A 49 -18.57 -5.70 -5.73
N GLY A 50 -17.78 -6.34 -4.87
CA GLY A 50 -18.25 -7.50 -4.09
C GLY A 50 -19.23 -7.04 -3.02
N GLU A 51 -20.28 -7.84 -2.76
CA GLU A 51 -21.13 -7.63 -1.59
C GLU A 51 -20.28 -7.83 -0.32
N PRO A 52 -20.16 -6.81 0.56
CA PRO A 52 -19.36 -6.94 1.76
C PRO A 52 -20.04 -7.94 2.70
N GLY A 53 -19.30 -8.96 3.14
CA GLY A 53 -19.79 -9.96 4.11
C GLY A 53 -20.03 -9.39 5.51
N GLU A 54 -19.42 -8.24 5.83
CA GLU A 54 -19.59 -7.49 7.07
C GLU A 54 -19.60 -5.97 6.79
N HIS A 55 -20.38 -5.22 7.57
CA HIS A 55 -20.43 -3.76 7.45
C HIS A 55 -19.08 -3.13 7.79
N VAL A 56 -18.43 -2.52 6.80
CA VAL A 56 -17.18 -1.76 7.01
C VAL A 56 -17.51 -0.31 7.38
N VAL A 57 -17.13 0.12 8.59
CA VAL A 57 -17.21 1.51 9.02
C VAL A 57 -15.91 2.21 8.67
N VAL A 58 -15.95 3.15 7.72
CA VAL A 58 -14.80 3.96 7.31
C VAL A 58 -15.15 5.44 7.40
N GLU A 59 -14.17 6.27 7.78
CA GLU A 59 -14.33 7.71 7.75
C GLU A 59 -14.63 8.21 6.32
N LYS A 60 -15.68 9.03 6.18
CA LYS A 60 -16.11 9.60 4.89
C LYS A 60 -15.01 10.40 4.20
N SER A 61 -14.14 11.06 4.96
CA SER A 61 -12.95 11.78 4.49
C SER A 61 -11.99 10.84 3.76
N LEU A 62 -11.68 9.69 4.38
CA LEU A 62 -10.77 8.68 3.85
C LEU A 62 -11.31 8.08 2.55
N VAL A 63 -12.62 7.80 2.48
CA VAL A 63 -13.26 7.31 1.23
C VAL A 63 -13.14 8.34 0.10
N ARG A 64 -13.37 9.63 0.41
CA ARG A 64 -13.30 10.70 -0.59
C ARG A 64 -11.88 10.91 -1.10
N GLU A 65 -10.89 10.84 -0.21
CA GLU A 65 -9.48 10.94 -0.56
C GLU A 65 -9.04 9.76 -1.43
N LEU A 66 -9.41 8.52 -1.05
CA LEU A 66 -9.12 7.34 -1.86
C LEU A 66 -9.72 7.47 -3.26
N ARG A 67 -10.98 7.88 -3.34
CA ARG A 67 -11.66 8.05 -4.62
C ARG A 67 -10.94 9.08 -5.50
N TYR A 68 -10.56 10.21 -4.92
CA TYR A 68 -9.81 11.24 -5.66
C TYR A 68 -8.48 10.70 -6.20
N ARG A 69 -7.72 9.96 -5.38
CA ARG A 69 -6.44 9.36 -5.81
C ARG A 69 -6.64 8.32 -6.90
N ILE A 70 -7.70 7.50 -6.82
CA ILE A 70 -8.03 6.51 -7.84
C ILE A 70 -8.38 7.21 -9.15
N ASP A 71 -9.26 8.20 -9.12
CA ASP A 71 -9.68 8.96 -10.30
C ASP A 71 -8.47 9.65 -10.97
N ASP A 72 -7.55 10.20 -10.17
CA ASP A 72 -6.32 10.82 -10.66
C ASP A 72 -5.41 9.81 -11.36
N LEU A 73 -5.16 8.64 -10.72
CA LEU A 73 -4.37 7.55 -11.30
C LEU A 73 -4.99 7.00 -12.58
N GLU A 74 -6.32 6.83 -12.64
CA GLU A 74 -7.01 6.40 -13.85
C GLU A 74 -6.80 7.41 -14.99
N SER A 75 -6.83 8.71 -14.67
CA SER A 75 -6.60 9.77 -15.65
C SER A 75 -5.16 9.74 -16.19
N GLU A 76 -4.17 9.52 -15.33
CA GLU A 76 -2.77 9.40 -15.71
C GLU A 76 -2.52 8.18 -16.60
N VAL A 77 -3.05 7.02 -16.19
CA VAL A 77 -2.97 5.78 -16.98
C VAL A 77 -3.59 5.98 -18.35
N LYS A 78 -4.76 6.62 -18.44
CA LYS A 78 -5.40 6.91 -19.72
C LYS A 78 -4.52 7.81 -20.58
N ARG A 79 -3.94 8.87 -20.01
CA ARG A 79 -3.03 9.79 -20.72
C ARG A 79 -1.80 9.08 -21.26
N LEU A 80 -1.17 8.24 -20.45
CA LEU A 80 0.01 7.46 -20.83
C LEU A 80 -0.33 6.46 -21.95
N ARG A 81 -1.47 5.77 -21.84
CA ARG A 81 -1.92 4.83 -22.86
C ARG A 81 -2.16 5.50 -24.21
N THR A 82 -2.74 6.70 -24.22
CA THR A 82 -2.90 7.47 -25.47
C THR A 82 -1.55 7.84 -26.08
N ARG A 83 -0.59 8.29 -25.26
CA ARG A 83 0.77 8.61 -25.74
C ARG A 83 1.49 7.38 -26.30
N SER A 84 1.37 6.23 -25.64
CA SER A 84 1.94 4.96 -26.11
C SER A 84 1.42 4.60 -27.48
N ARG A 85 0.10 4.65 -27.69
CA ARG A 85 -0.51 4.35 -29.00
C ARG A 85 -0.02 5.27 -30.11
N VAL A 86 0.16 6.56 -29.83
CA VAL A 86 0.70 7.52 -30.80
C VAL A 86 2.15 7.18 -31.13
N LEU A 87 2.97 6.87 -30.13
CA LEU A 87 4.37 6.46 -30.32
C LEU A 87 4.48 5.16 -31.11
N GLU A 88 3.65 4.15 -30.80
CA GLU A 88 3.57 2.88 -31.53
C GLU A 88 3.21 3.11 -33.00
N ALA A 89 2.24 3.99 -33.28
CA ALA A 89 1.85 4.34 -34.65
C ALA A 89 2.98 5.05 -35.41
N LEU A 90 3.68 5.98 -34.76
CA LEU A 90 4.84 6.66 -35.34
C LEU A 90 5.98 5.67 -35.63
N LEU A 91 6.24 4.74 -34.71
CA LEU A 91 7.23 3.68 -34.90
C LEU A 91 6.88 2.79 -36.09
N ALA A 92 5.64 2.33 -36.18
CA ALA A 92 5.17 1.53 -37.30
C ALA A 92 5.29 2.27 -38.64
N ALA A 93 4.90 3.55 -38.68
CA ALA A 93 5.03 4.38 -39.87
C ALA A 93 6.50 4.57 -40.29
N SER A 94 7.40 4.80 -39.32
CA SER A 94 8.83 4.94 -39.59
C SER A 94 9.46 3.66 -40.13
N LEU A 95 9.06 2.49 -39.61
CA LEU A 95 9.48 1.18 -40.12
C LEU A 95 9.02 0.96 -41.56
N ILE A 96 7.77 1.30 -41.89
CA ILE A 96 7.24 1.18 -43.25
C ILE A 96 8.03 2.09 -44.20
N ALA A 97 8.26 3.35 -43.82
CA ALA A 97 9.02 4.29 -44.63
C ALA A 97 10.46 3.80 -44.88
N LEU A 98 11.10 3.24 -43.85
CA LEU A 98 12.45 2.70 -43.94
C LEU A 98 12.51 1.49 -44.87
N MET A 99 11.55 0.57 -44.77
CA MET A 99 11.42 -0.56 -45.70
C MET A 99 11.25 -0.06 -47.14
N LEU A 100 10.34 0.88 -47.39
CA LEU A 100 10.13 1.46 -48.72
C LEU A 100 11.40 2.13 -49.28
N SER A 101 12.23 2.75 -48.42
CA SER A 101 13.50 3.34 -48.83
C SER A 101 14.58 2.31 -49.15
N LEU A 102 14.55 1.13 -48.53
CA LEU A 102 15.51 0.04 -48.75
C LEU A 102 15.17 -0.78 -50.01
N PHE A 103 13.88 -0.87 -50.36
CA PHE A 103 13.41 -1.57 -51.57
C PHE A 103 13.39 -0.68 -52.82
N ARG A 104 13.83 0.57 -52.71
CA ARG A 104 13.97 1.52 -53.81
C ARG A 104 15.44 1.62 -54.23
#